data_AF-A0A3D0WBI4-F1
#
_entry.id   AF-A0A3D0WBI4-F1
#
_cell.length_a   1.000
_cell.length_b   1.000
_cell.length_c   1.000
_cell.angle_alpha   90.00
_cell.angle_beta   90.00
_cell.angle_gamma   90.00
#
_symmetry.space_group_name_H-M   'P 1'
#
loop_
_entity.id
_entity.type
_entity.pdbx_description
1 polymer ?
#
loop_
_entity_poly.entity_id
_entity_poly.type
_entity_poly.pdbx_seq_one_letter_code
_entity_poly.pdbx_strand_id
1 'polypeptide(L)'
;DGFVIAERDLELRGAGELLGTRQSGEAAFRLAAPEMLGELLPVANADARLLVDRDGGLSGPRGEAARMALYLFERDAGVALLRSG
;
A
#
# COMPACT_ATOMS: atom_id res chain seq x y z
N ASP A 1 8.37 -25.83 -15.94
CA ASP A 1 8.62 -26.11 -14.51
C ASP A 1 9.42 -25.08 -13.72
N GLY A 2 9.86 -23.96 -14.31
CA GLY A 2 10.55 -22.91 -13.56
C GLY A 2 9.68 -22.15 -12.54
N PHE A 3 8.34 -22.19 -12.70
CA PHE A 3 7.41 -21.51 -11.80
C PHE A 3 7.37 -22.14 -10.41
N VAL A 4 7.31 -23.47 -10.32
CA VAL A 4 7.28 -24.19 -9.03
C VAL A 4 8.57 -23.97 -8.23
N ILE A 5 9.71 -23.89 -8.94
CA ILE A 5 11.01 -23.61 -8.32
C ILE A 5 11.06 -22.17 -7.80
N ALA A 6 10.56 -21.21 -8.58
CA ALA A 6 10.51 -19.80 -8.18
C ALA A 6 9.58 -19.56 -6.98
N GLU A 7 8.44 -20.26 -6.91
CA GLU A 7 7.49 -20.20 -5.80
C GLU A 7 8.11 -20.76 -4.51
N ARG A 8 8.76 -21.93 -4.61
CA ARG A 8 9.45 -22.55 -3.47
C ARG A 8 10.63 -21.71 -2.98
N ASP A 9 11.33 -21.06 -3.90
CA ASP A 9 12.44 -20.15 -3.61
C ASP A 9 11.97 -18.86 -2.91
N LEU A 10 10.82 -18.33 -3.32
CA LEU A 10 10.15 -17.19 -2.67
C LEU A 10 9.62 -17.56 -1.27
N GLU A 11 9.08 -18.77 -1.10
CA GLU A 11 8.67 -19.30 0.22
C GLU A 11 9.85 -19.48 1.17
N LEU A 12 11.00 -19.94 0.66
CA LEU A 12 12.22 -20.15 1.44
C LEU A 12 12.92 -18.84 1.83
N ARG A 13 12.89 -17.81 0.97
CA ARG A 13 13.54 -16.51 1.23
C ARG A 13 12.61 -15.48 1.91
N GLY A 14 11.30 -15.67 1.80
CA GLY A 14 10.31 -14.63 2.13
C GLY A 14 10.36 -13.45 1.15
N ALA A 15 9.37 -12.56 1.23
CA ALA A 15 9.19 -11.42 0.32
C ALA A 15 10.27 -10.31 0.43
N GLY A 16 11.39 -10.56 1.11
CA GLY A 16 12.32 -9.51 1.46
C GLY A 16 13.76 -9.94 1.40
N GLU A 17 14.40 -9.76 0.24
CA GLU A 17 15.79 -9.31 0.12
C GLU A 17 15.99 -8.52 -1.19
N LEU A 18 15.45 -7.30 -1.25
CA LEU A 18 15.81 -6.36 -2.34
C LEU A 18 16.91 -5.36 -1.94
N LEU A 19 17.21 -5.17 -0.65
CA LEU A 19 18.08 -4.06 -0.19
C LEU A 19 19.21 -4.43 0.79
N GLY A 20 19.43 -5.71 1.11
CA GLY A 20 20.72 -6.18 1.64
C GLY A 20 21.22 -5.62 2.98
N THR A 21 20.40 -4.99 3.83
CA THR A 21 20.84 -4.56 5.17
C THR A 21 19.76 -4.79 6.23
N ARG A 22 19.66 -6.01 6.77
CA ARG A 22 18.83 -6.30 7.94
C ARG A 22 19.71 -6.27 9.17
N GLN A 23 19.60 -5.25 10.04
CA GLN A 23 20.19 -5.33 11.37
C GLN A 23 19.40 -6.36 12.19
N SER A 24 20.11 -7.23 12.91
CA SER A 24 19.52 -8.21 13.83
C SER A 24 18.85 -7.46 14.99
N GLY A 25 17.58 -7.09 14.83
CA GLY A 25 16.81 -6.31 15.80
C GLY A 25 15.65 -5.52 15.20
N GLU A 26 15.62 -5.30 13.89
CA GLU A 26 14.48 -4.64 13.25
C GLU A 26 13.26 -5.55 13.20
N ALA A 27 12.10 -5.01 13.59
CA ALA A 27 10.82 -5.70 13.41
C ALA A 27 10.59 -5.93 11.91
N ALA A 28 10.57 -7.20 11.49
CA ALA A 28 10.23 -7.54 10.13
C ALA A 28 8.79 -7.05 9.85
N PHE A 29 8.65 -6.13 8.90
CA PHE A 29 7.32 -5.77 8.39
C PHE A 29 6.67 -7.03 7.84
N ARG A 30 5.57 -7.46 8.46
CA ARG A 30 4.70 -8.49 7.88
C ARG A 30 3.88 -7.84 6.79
N LEU A 31 4.34 -7.98 5.55
CA LEU A 31 3.58 -7.56 4.39
C LEU A 31 2.43 -8.54 4.17
N ALA A 32 1.27 -8.02 3.75
CA ALA A 32 0.14 -8.85 3.36
C ALA A 32 0.48 -9.62 2.08
N ALA A 33 0.16 -10.91 2.05
CA ALA A 33 0.26 -11.69 0.83
C ALA A 33 -0.80 -11.24 -0.18
N PRO A 34 -0.57 -11.38 -1.50
CA PRO A 34 -1.53 -10.95 -2.53
C PRO A 34 -2.95 -11.48 -2.33
N GLU A 35 -3.07 -12.70 -1.80
CA GLU A 35 -4.33 -13.38 -1.51
C GLU A 35 -5.11 -12.66 -0.39
N MET A 36 -4.40 -12.04 0.56
CA MET A 36 -4.99 -11.25 1.65
C MET A 36 -5.48 -9.88 1.19
N LEU A 37 -5.01 -9.40 0.04
CA LEU A 37 -5.39 -8.10 -0.51
C LEU A 37 -6.71 -8.15 -1.28
N GLY A 38 -7.18 -9.34 -1.67
CA GLY A 38 -8.36 -9.53 -2.53
C GLY A 38 -9.63 -8.87 -1.97
N GLU A 39 -9.83 -8.91 -0.65
CA GLU A 39 -10.99 -8.29 0.00
C GLU A 39 -10.75 -6.82 0.37
N LEU A 40 -9.50 -6.43 0.61
CA LEU A 40 -9.15 -5.09 1.09
C LEU A 40 -9.05 -4.07 -0.06
N LEU A 41 -8.56 -4.48 -1.24
CA LEU A 41 -8.40 -3.60 -2.39
C LEU A 41 -9.73 -3.00 -2.89
N PRO A 42 -10.83 -3.77 -3.04
CA PRO A 42 -12.12 -3.19 -3.44
C PRO A 42 -12.63 -2.15 -2.46
N VAL A 43 -12.52 -2.43 -1.15
CA VAL A 43 -12.96 -1.51 -0.09
C VAL A 43 -12.13 -0.23 -0.09
N ALA A 44 -10.81 -0.34 -0.19
CA ALA A 44 -9.91 0.81 -0.24
C ALA A 44 -10.17 1.70 -1.48
N ASN A 45 -10.41 1.08 -2.65
CA ASN A 45 -10.76 1.82 -3.87
C ASN A 45 -12.11 2.53 -3.76
N ALA A 46 -13.12 1.86 -3.20
CA ALA A 46 -14.44 2.46 -2.98
C ALA A 46 -14.35 3.65 -2.00
N ASP A 47 -13.55 3.52 -0.94
CA ASP A 47 -13.33 4.60 0.02
C ASP A 47 -12.63 5.81 -0.60
N ALA A 48 -11.57 5.58 -1.37
CA ALA A 48 -10.87 6.63 -2.11
C ALA A 48 -11.79 7.33 -3.12
N ARG A 49 -12.69 6.58 -3.77
CA ARG A 49 -13.68 7.14 -4.69
C ARG A 49 -14.68 8.04 -3.96
N LEU A 50 -15.18 7.59 -2.81
CA LEU A 50 -16.10 8.36 -2.00
C LEU A 50 -15.45 9.65 -1.46
N LEU A 51 -14.17 9.58 -1.10
CA LEU A 51 -13.39 10.75 -0.70
C LEU A 51 -13.39 11.82 -1.80
N VAL A 52 -13.14 11.43 -3.06
CA VAL A 52 -13.10 12.35 -4.21
C VAL A 52 -14.51 12.85 -4.56
N ASP A 53 -15.42 11.91 -4.83
CA ASP A 53 -16.70 12.22 -5.47
C ASP A 53 -17.71 12.88 -4.50
N ARG A 54 -17.61 12.58 -3.20
CA ARG A 54 -18.60 13.00 -2.20
C ARG A 54 -18.05 13.95 -1.16
N ASP A 55 -16.84 13.69 -0.66
CA ASP A 55 -16.30 14.40 0.50
C ASP A 55 -15.45 15.63 0.13
N GLY A 56 -15.44 16.02 -1.16
CA GLY A 56 -14.71 17.19 -1.65
C GLY A 56 -13.20 16.95 -1.81
N GLY A 57 -12.81 15.69 -2.02
CA GLY A 57 -11.45 15.27 -2.24
C GLY A 57 -10.56 15.51 -1.04
N LEU A 58 -9.52 16.30 -1.22
CA LEU A 58 -8.54 16.58 -0.18
C LEU A 58 -8.88 17.79 0.68
N SER A 59 -10.13 18.26 0.68
CA SER A 59 -10.57 19.39 1.52
C SER A 59 -11.32 18.88 2.76
N GLY A 60 -11.44 19.74 3.78
CA GLY A 60 -12.16 19.42 5.02
C GLY A 60 -11.47 18.35 5.89
N PRO A 61 -12.09 17.97 7.03
CA PRO A 61 -11.44 17.13 8.05
C PRO A 61 -10.98 15.76 7.54
N ARG A 62 -11.77 15.12 6.66
CA ARG A 62 -11.40 13.82 6.09
C ARG A 62 -10.29 13.94 5.04
N GLY A 63 -10.36 14.96 4.18
CA GLY A 63 -9.30 15.25 3.22
C GLY A 63 -7.98 15.59 3.90
N GLU A 64 -8.01 16.30 5.02
CA GLU A 64 -6.84 16.59 5.87
C GLU A 64 -6.19 15.31 6.39
N ALA A 65 -6.99 14.39 6.93
CA ALA A 65 -6.50 13.09 7.38
C ALA A 65 -5.92 12.26 6.21
N ALA A 66 -6.54 12.29 5.04
CA ALA A 66 -6.03 11.62 3.84
C ALA A 66 -4.68 12.19 3.38
N ARG A 67 -4.48 13.52 3.45
CA ARG A 67 -3.16 14.13 3.15
C ARG A 67 -2.09 13.68 4.12
N MET A 68 -2.41 13.56 5.41
CA MET A 68 -1.49 13.03 6.41
C MET A 68 -1.11 11.58 6.09
N ALA A 69 -2.07 10.75 5.71
CA ALA A 69 -1.80 9.37 5.30
C ALA A 69 -0.92 9.31 4.05
N LEU A 70 -1.21 10.11 3.01
CA LEU A 70 -0.39 10.17 1.80
C LEU A 70 1.06 10.57 2.09
N TYR A 71 1.27 11.55 2.98
CA TYR A 71 2.60 11.95 3.42
C TYR A 71 3.32 10.83 4.19
N LEU A 72 2.65 10.21 5.17
CA LEU A 72 3.24 9.14 5.99
C LEU A 72 3.62 7.89 5.19
N PHE A 73 2.88 7.60 4.12
CA PHE A 73 3.17 6.46 3.23
C PHE A 73 4.04 6.84 2.03
N GLU A 74 4.62 8.05 2.00
CA GLU A 74 5.47 8.55 0.91
C GLU A 74 4.75 8.50 -0.47
N ARG A 75 3.43 8.74 -0.47
CA ARG A 75 2.56 8.75 -1.65
C ARG A 75 2.13 10.17 -2.03
N ASP A 76 3.03 11.15 -1.91
CA ASP A 76 2.76 12.55 -2.24
C ASP A 76 2.30 12.74 -3.70
N ALA A 77 2.75 11.89 -4.63
CA ALA A 77 2.26 11.87 -6.01
C ALA A 77 0.74 11.64 -6.10
N GLY A 78 0.14 10.94 -5.14
CA GLY A 78 -1.30 10.73 -5.05
C GLY A 78 -2.09 12.02 -4.79
N VAL A 79 -1.46 13.03 -4.17
CA VAL A 79 -2.09 14.34 -3.94
C VAL A 79 -2.40 15.05 -5.24
N ALA A 80 -1.50 14.98 -6.23
CA ALA A 80 -1.70 15.60 -7.54
C ALA A 80 -2.86 14.95 -8.29
N LEU A 81 -2.95 13.62 -8.25
CA LEU A 81 -4.03 12.85 -8.89
C LEU A 81 -5.40 13.21 -8.30
N LEU A 82 -5.50 13.22 -6.97
CA LEU A 82 -6.75 13.50 -6.24
C LEU A 82 -7.22 14.96 -6.30
N ARG A 83 -6.35 15.89 -6.70
CA ARG A 83 -6.71 17.29 -6.97
C ARG A 83 -7.18 17.54 -8.41
N SER A 84 -6.90 16.61 -9.31
CA SER A 84 -7.18 16.74 -10.75
C SER A 84 -8.46 16.03 -11.21
N GLY A 85 -9.03 15.18 -10.35
CA GLY A 85 -10.36 14.57 -10.52
C GLY A 85 -11.39 15.32 -9.68
#